data_AF-X8ANF9-F1
#
_entry.id   AF-X8ANF9-F1
#
_cell.length_a   1.000
_cell.length_b   1.000
_cell.length_c   1.000
_cell.angle_alpha   90.00
_cell.angle_beta   90.00
_cell.angle_gamma   90.00
#
_symmetry.space_group_name_H-M   'P 1'
#
loop_
_entity.id
_entity.type
_entity.pdbx_description
1 polymer ?
#
loop_
_entity_poly.entity_id
_entity_poly.type
_entity_poly.pdbx_seq_one_letter_code
_entity_poly.pdbx_strand_id
1 'polypeptide(L)'
;MRRDGDDAYLVVAADKGTATFSDIANDVAKSYGFWLGDAFASGGSIGYDHKAMGITARGTWESVKRHFREMGVDTQSQDFTVVGIGDMSGDVFGNGMLLSKHIRLVAAFDHRHIFVDPNPDAASSWEERRRLFELPRSSWDDYDRSRISAGGGYTAANRKPSRSATSYAPRWASTTTSAR
;
A
#
# COMPACT_ATOMS: atom_id res chain seq x y z
N MET A 1 -41.09 23.30 -3.38
CA MET A 1 -41.14 22.78 -4.76
C MET A 1 -40.00 21.81 -4.94
N ARG A 2 -40.30 20.52 -5.14
CA ARG A 2 -39.32 19.54 -5.63
C ARG A 2 -39.27 19.74 -7.15
N ARG A 3 -38.11 20.10 -7.70
CA ARG A 3 -37.96 20.46 -9.12
C ARG A 3 -37.68 19.26 -10.03
N ASP A 4 -37.16 18.16 -9.45
CA ASP A 4 -36.81 16.93 -10.17
C ASP A 4 -37.45 15.67 -9.53
N GLY A 5 -37.56 14.60 -10.32
CA GLY A 5 -38.04 13.27 -9.89
C GLY A 5 -37.01 12.50 -9.05
N ASP A 6 -37.36 11.29 -8.60
CA ASP A 6 -36.39 10.41 -7.94
C ASP A 6 -35.38 9.93 -8.99
N ASP A 7 -34.15 10.43 -8.92
CA ASP A 7 -33.05 10.02 -9.78
C ASP A 7 -31.92 9.42 -8.92
N ALA A 8 -31.33 8.33 -9.40
CA ALA A 8 -30.23 7.68 -8.70
C ALA A 8 -28.96 8.51 -8.90
N TYR A 9 -28.59 9.31 -7.91
CA TYR A 9 -27.38 10.10 -8.00
C TYR A 9 -26.14 9.20 -7.82
N LEU A 10 -25.34 9.08 -8.88
CA LEU A 10 -24.06 8.36 -8.85
C LEU A 10 -22.97 9.30 -8.38
N VAL A 11 -22.35 8.98 -7.24
CA VAL A 11 -21.08 9.60 -6.84
C VAL A 11 -19.96 8.66 -7.25
N VAL A 12 -19.15 9.10 -8.20
CA VAL A 12 -18.00 8.33 -8.69
C VAL A 12 -16.76 8.74 -7.87
N ALA A 13 -15.91 7.78 -7.52
CA ALA A 13 -14.66 8.05 -6.81
C ALA A 13 -13.49 7.48 -7.60
N ALA A 14 -12.34 8.12 -7.46
CA ALA A 14 -11.09 7.62 -8.03
C ALA A 14 -10.68 6.26 -7.45
N ASP A 15 -10.03 5.45 -8.29
CA ASP A 15 -9.37 4.19 -7.93
C ASP A 15 -7.96 4.19 -8.56
N LYS A 16 -7.23 3.09 -8.43
CA LYS A 16 -5.87 2.92 -8.92
C LYS A 16 -5.76 3.28 -10.41
N GLY A 17 -4.98 4.33 -10.69
CA GLY A 17 -4.69 4.80 -12.04
C GLY A 17 -5.74 5.76 -12.62
N THR A 18 -6.79 6.12 -11.87
CA THR A 18 -7.85 7.04 -12.34
C THR A 18 -7.99 8.30 -11.50
N ALA A 19 -7.08 8.56 -10.56
CA ALA A 19 -7.10 9.77 -9.71
C ALA A 19 -7.19 11.08 -10.51
N THR A 20 -6.51 11.17 -11.66
CA THR A 20 -6.56 12.34 -12.55
C THR A 20 -7.85 12.43 -13.36
N PHE A 21 -8.70 11.40 -13.35
CA PHE A 21 -9.93 11.37 -14.13
C PHE A 21 -11.12 11.98 -13.40
N SER A 22 -11.04 12.17 -12.08
CA SER A 22 -12.10 12.85 -11.32
C SER A 22 -12.30 14.28 -11.82
N ASP A 23 -11.22 14.99 -12.17
CA ASP A 23 -11.33 16.34 -12.76
C ASP A 23 -11.99 16.32 -14.13
N ILE A 24 -11.59 15.38 -14.99
CA ILE A 24 -12.19 15.20 -16.32
C ILE A 24 -13.68 14.87 -16.18
N ALA A 25 -14.05 13.98 -15.25
CA ALA A 25 -15.43 13.62 -14.99
C ALA A 25 -16.25 14.82 -14.49
N ASN A 26 -15.69 15.63 -13.59
CA ASN A 26 -16.31 16.86 -13.10
C ASN A 26 -16.50 17.90 -14.22
N ASP A 27 -15.53 18.07 -15.11
CA ASP A 27 -15.64 18.99 -16.25
C ASP A 27 -16.68 18.53 -17.28
N VAL A 28 -16.73 17.22 -17.57
CA VAL A 28 -17.78 16.63 -18.41
C VAL A 28 -19.15 16.84 -17.77
N ALA A 29 -19.32 16.53 -16.48
CA ALA A 29 -20.59 16.73 -15.77
C ALA A 29 -21.06 18.19 -15.80
N LYS A 30 -20.13 19.14 -15.57
CA LYS A 30 -20.42 20.58 -15.72
C LYS A 30 -20.91 20.92 -17.13
N SER A 31 -20.33 20.34 -18.17
CA SER A 31 -20.76 20.58 -19.57
C SER A 31 -22.20 20.12 -19.86
N TYR A 32 -22.69 19.13 -19.11
CA TYR A 32 -24.08 18.66 -19.16
C TYR A 32 -25.03 19.44 -18.21
N GLY A 33 -24.56 20.51 -17.57
CA GLY A 33 -25.37 21.35 -16.69
C GLY A 33 -25.49 20.82 -15.26
N PHE A 34 -24.57 19.95 -14.83
CA PHE A 34 -24.56 19.46 -13.45
C PHE A 34 -24.35 20.59 -12.44
N TRP A 35 -25.28 20.73 -11.49
CA TRP A 35 -25.44 21.94 -10.68
C TRP A 35 -24.58 21.98 -9.40
N LEU A 36 -24.09 20.84 -8.90
CA LEU A 36 -23.17 20.80 -7.75
C LEU A 36 -21.69 20.89 -8.15
N GLY A 37 -21.39 21.24 -9.39
CA GLY A 37 -20.02 21.54 -9.84
C GLY A 37 -19.08 20.34 -9.74
N ASP A 38 -18.06 20.45 -8.88
CA ASP A 38 -17.01 19.43 -8.68
C ASP A 38 -17.40 18.31 -7.71
N ALA A 39 -18.66 18.27 -7.25
CA ALA A 39 -19.19 17.20 -6.43
C ALA A 39 -19.66 15.97 -7.23
N PHE A 40 -19.44 15.93 -8.55
CA PHE A 40 -19.82 14.78 -9.38
C PHE A 40 -18.89 13.58 -9.17
N ALA A 41 -17.59 13.83 -9.15
CA ALA A 41 -16.56 12.85 -8.87
C ALA A 41 -15.64 13.33 -7.74
N SER A 42 -15.48 12.50 -6.71
CA SER A 42 -14.57 12.79 -5.60
C SER A 42 -13.12 12.40 -5.93
N GLY A 43 -12.15 13.04 -5.28
CA GLY A 43 -10.72 12.78 -5.48
C GLY A 43 -10.06 13.51 -6.66
N GLY A 44 -10.66 14.61 -7.15
CA GLY A 44 -10.04 15.52 -8.13
C GLY A 44 -8.96 16.43 -7.55
N SER A 45 -8.34 17.28 -8.37
CA SER A 45 -7.23 18.18 -7.98
C SER A 45 -7.58 19.26 -6.96
N ILE A 46 -8.87 19.59 -6.82
CA ILE A 46 -9.39 20.50 -5.78
C ILE A 46 -9.75 19.72 -4.49
N GLY A 47 -9.75 18.38 -4.56
CA GLY A 47 -9.97 17.47 -3.45
C GLY A 47 -8.70 17.17 -2.65
N TYR A 48 -8.90 16.59 -1.47
CA TYR A 48 -7.82 16.18 -0.59
C TYR A 48 -6.93 15.11 -1.25
N ASP A 49 -5.62 15.35 -1.34
CA ASP A 49 -4.66 14.33 -1.76
C ASP A 49 -4.72 13.16 -0.75
N HIS A 50 -5.33 12.06 -1.19
CA HIS A 50 -5.58 10.89 -0.36
C HIS A 50 -4.29 10.27 0.18
N LYS A 51 -3.18 10.35 -0.57
CA LYS A 51 -1.85 9.89 -0.14
C LYS A 51 -1.24 10.84 0.88
N ALA A 52 -1.30 12.15 0.64
CA ALA A 52 -0.77 13.14 1.58
C ALA A 52 -1.49 13.13 2.92
N MET A 53 -2.80 12.87 2.93
CA MET A 53 -3.59 12.80 4.15
C MET A 53 -3.67 11.39 4.76
N GLY A 54 -3.51 10.34 3.93
CA GLY A 54 -3.58 8.94 4.32
C GLY A 54 -4.93 8.52 4.88
N ILE A 55 -6.04 9.15 4.44
CA ILE A 55 -7.38 8.96 5.03
C ILE A 55 -7.80 7.49 4.99
N THR A 56 -7.66 6.83 3.83
CA THR A 56 -8.01 5.42 3.65
C THR A 56 -7.18 4.54 4.57
N ALA A 57 -5.85 4.71 4.57
CA ALA A 57 -4.95 3.94 5.42
C ALA A 57 -5.26 4.11 6.91
N ARG A 58 -5.51 5.34 7.37
CA ARG A 58 -5.87 5.64 8.76
C ARG A 58 -7.20 4.99 9.15
N GLY A 59 -8.21 5.07 8.30
CA GLY A 59 -9.49 4.42 8.53
C GLY A 59 -9.36 2.89 8.64
N THR A 60 -8.63 2.26 7.71
CA THR A 60 -8.33 0.82 7.78
C THR A 60 -7.54 0.47 9.04
N TRP A 61 -6.61 1.32 9.46
CA TRP A 61 -5.78 1.08 10.63
C TRP A 61 -6.56 1.04 11.95
N GLU A 62 -7.62 1.83 12.08
CA GLU A 62 -8.50 1.74 13.25
C GLU A 62 -9.11 0.32 13.39
N SER A 63 -9.53 -0.28 12.29
CA SER A 63 -10.01 -1.66 12.27
C SER A 63 -8.91 -2.67 12.62
N VAL A 64 -7.68 -2.46 12.13
CA VAL A 64 -6.51 -3.31 12.48
C VAL A 64 -6.22 -3.23 13.97
N LYS A 65 -6.15 -2.03 14.54
CA LYS A 65 -5.94 -1.83 15.99
C LYS A 65 -7.03 -2.53 16.81
N ARG A 66 -8.30 -2.40 16.39
CA ARG A 66 -9.42 -3.06 17.06
C ARG A 66 -9.26 -4.59 17.03
N HIS A 67 -8.95 -5.16 15.87
CA HIS A 67 -8.77 -6.60 15.72
C HIS A 67 -7.60 -7.15 16.55
N PHE A 68 -6.45 -6.48 16.52
CA PHE A 68 -5.29 -6.88 17.33
C PHE A 68 -5.57 -6.77 18.84
N ARG A 69 -6.32 -5.75 19.26
CA ARG A 69 -6.74 -5.60 20.66
C ARG A 69 -7.61 -6.76 21.14
N GLU A 70 -8.45 -7.32 20.27
CA GLU A 70 -9.25 -8.51 20.59
C GLU A 70 -8.39 -9.77 20.77
N MET A 71 -7.20 -9.81 20.16
CA MET A 71 -6.20 -10.85 20.35
C MET A 71 -5.22 -10.55 21.50
N GLY A 72 -5.42 -9.46 22.25
CA GLY A 72 -4.52 -9.06 23.32
C GLY A 72 -3.17 -8.50 22.86
N VAL A 73 -3.07 -8.05 21.60
CA VAL A 73 -1.85 -7.45 21.04
C VAL A 73 -2.04 -5.95 20.87
N ASP A 74 -1.14 -5.16 21.43
CA ASP A 74 -1.06 -3.71 21.22
C ASP A 74 -0.04 -3.37 20.13
N THR A 75 -0.56 -3.14 18.92
CA THR A 75 0.25 -2.74 17.75
C THR A 75 1.05 -1.45 17.93
N GLN A 76 0.78 -0.66 18.97
CA GLN A 76 1.46 0.61 19.23
C GLN A 76 2.63 0.48 20.22
N SER A 77 2.76 -0.67 20.89
CA SER A 77 3.84 -0.92 21.86
C SER A 77 4.55 -2.26 21.71
N GLN A 78 4.00 -3.19 20.92
CA GLN A 78 4.51 -4.54 20.74
C GLN A 78 4.83 -4.82 19.28
N ASP A 79 5.96 -5.48 19.02
CA ASP A 79 6.37 -5.90 17.69
C ASP A 79 5.48 -7.02 17.13
N PHE A 80 5.12 -6.91 15.85
CA PHE A 80 4.31 -7.89 15.14
C PHE A 80 4.70 -8.00 13.68
N THR A 81 4.54 -9.19 13.11
CA THR A 81 4.90 -9.48 11.72
C THR A 81 3.76 -9.16 10.76
N VAL A 82 4.09 -8.63 9.59
CA VAL A 82 3.13 -8.30 8.54
C VAL A 82 3.58 -8.89 7.20
N VAL A 83 2.61 -9.37 6.43
CA VAL A 83 2.75 -9.62 4.99
C VAL A 83 1.78 -8.68 4.27
N GLY A 84 2.21 -8.04 3.18
CA GLY A 84 1.38 -7.07 2.48
C GLY A 84 1.41 -7.17 0.96
N ILE A 85 0.48 -6.47 0.32
CA ILE A 85 0.38 -6.38 -1.14
C ILE A 85 0.56 -4.92 -1.53
N GLY A 86 1.62 -4.61 -2.25
CA GLY A 86 2.02 -3.27 -2.63
C GLY A 86 3.47 -2.95 -2.27
N ASP A 87 3.76 -1.65 -2.26
CA ASP A 87 5.05 -1.07 -1.90
C ASP A 87 4.86 0.33 -1.30
N MET A 88 5.94 0.94 -0.82
CA MET A 88 5.92 2.23 -0.15
C MET A 88 5.50 3.42 -1.04
N SER A 89 5.42 3.25 -2.36
CA SER A 89 4.91 4.29 -3.26
C SER A 89 3.38 4.40 -3.23
N GLY A 90 2.68 3.33 -2.86
CA GLY A 90 1.22 3.27 -2.81
C GLY A 90 0.64 4.04 -1.62
N ASP A 91 -0.56 4.61 -1.80
CA ASP A 91 -1.27 5.33 -0.74
C ASP A 91 -1.53 4.44 0.47
N VAL A 92 -2.36 3.41 0.32
CA VAL A 92 -2.80 2.57 1.45
C VAL A 92 -1.64 1.82 2.09
N PHE A 93 -0.80 1.17 1.27
CA PHE A 93 0.34 0.40 1.75
C PHE A 93 1.37 1.32 2.42
N GLY A 94 1.78 2.39 1.74
CA GLY A 94 2.81 3.30 2.22
C GLY A 94 2.41 3.99 3.51
N ASN A 95 1.22 4.61 3.55
CA ASN A 95 0.72 5.22 4.78
C ASN A 95 0.54 4.17 5.89
N GLY A 96 -0.08 3.03 5.60
CA GLY A 96 -0.37 1.98 6.59
C GLY A 96 0.89 1.43 7.25
N MET A 97 1.96 1.22 6.48
CA MET A 97 3.24 0.74 6.99
C MET A 97 3.94 1.74 7.93
N LEU A 98 3.52 3.00 7.96
CA LEU A 98 4.09 4.02 8.84
C LEU A 98 3.26 4.28 10.10
N LEU A 99 2.04 3.72 10.20
CA LEU A 99 1.14 3.91 11.35
C LEU A 99 1.54 3.11 12.61
N SER A 100 2.61 2.31 12.54
CA SER A 100 3.28 1.76 13.71
C SER A 100 4.76 1.51 13.45
N LYS A 101 5.60 1.90 14.41
CA LYS A 101 7.04 1.61 14.44
C LYS A 101 7.36 0.15 14.78
N HIS A 102 6.36 -0.60 15.22
CA HIS A 102 6.48 -1.99 15.67
C HIS A 102 6.17 -3.02 14.57
N ILE A 103 5.85 -2.55 13.36
CA ILE A 103 5.65 -3.44 12.20
C ILE A 103 6.98 -4.05 11.78
N ARG A 104 7.03 -5.38 11.76
CA ARG A 104 8.07 -6.21 11.15
C ARG A 104 7.56 -6.75 9.80
N LEU A 105 7.86 -6.05 8.72
CA LEU A 105 7.41 -6.45 7.38
C LEU A 105 8.26 -7.63 6.87
N VAL A 106 7.72 -8.84 6.91
CA VAL A 106 8.47 -10.05 6.56
C VAL A 106 8.34 -10.44 5.08
N ALA A 107 7.26 -10.01 4.43
CA ALA A 107 7.11 -10.16 2.99
C ALA A 107 6.16 -9.12 2.41
N ALA A 108 6.40 -8.74 1.16
CA ALA A 108 5.46 -7.97 0.38
C ALA A 108 5.57 -8.33 -1.10
N PHE A 109 4.54 -8.09 -1.88
CA PHE A 109 4.66 -8.17 -3.34
C PHE A 109 3.79 -7.13 -4.02
N ASP A 110 4.25 -6.65 -5.15
CA ASP A 110 3.47 -5.83 -6.07
C ASP A 110 3.59 -6.41 -7.49
N HIS A 111 3.12 -5.66 -8.48
CA HIS A 111 3.25 -6.05 -9.89
C HIS A 111 4.69 -6.14 -10.40
N ARG A 112 5.68 -5.61 -9.66
CA ARG A 112 7.08 -5.51 -10.09
C ARG A 112 7.97 -6.46 -9.33
N HIS A 113 7.79 -6.61 -8.02
CA HIS A 113 8.70 -7.32 -7.13
C HIS A 113 7.99 -8.18 -6.09
N ILE A 114 8.73 -9.18 -5.62
CA ILE A 114 8.48 -9.90 -4.38
C ILE A 114 9.61 -9.53 -3.43
N PHE A 115 9.27 -8.95 -2.29
CA PHE A 115 10.15 -8.60 -1.17
C PHE A 115 10.00 -9.61 -0.05
N VAL A 116 11.12 -10.05 0.55
CA VAL A 116 11.16 -10.92 1.72
C VAL A 116 12.26 -10.46 2.67
N ASP A 117 11.92 -10.32 3.94
CA ASP A 117 12.87 -10.11 5.05
C ASP A 117 12.55 -11.13 6.16
N PRO A 118 13.37 -12.17 6.36
CA PRO A 118 13.08 -13.21 7.35
C PRO A 118 13.00 -12.72 8.80
N ASN A 119 13.80 -11.71 9.16
CA ASN A 119 13.93 -11.21 10.52
C ASN A 119 14.19 -9.69 10.54
N PRO A 120 13.24 -8.86 10.09
CA PRO A 120 13.40 -7.42 10.06
C PRO A 120 13.47 -6.85 11.47
N ASP A 121 14.39 -5.91 11.68
CA ASP A 121 14.38 -5.06 12.86
C ASP A 121 13.32 -3.97 12.71
N ALA A 122 12.40 -3.85 13.67
CA ALA A 122 11.23 -2.98 13.53
C ALA A 122 11.60 -1.50 13.41
N ALA A 123 12.55 -1.04 14.23
CA ALA A 123 12.96 0.36 14.27
C ALA A 123 13.68 0.79 12.99
N SER A 124 14.73 0.08 12.60
CA SER A 124 15.51 0.42 11.41
C SER A 124 14.74 0.21 10.11
N SER A 125 13.91 -0.84 10.02
CA SER A 125 13.07 -1.05 8.84
C SER A 125 11.93 -0.03 8.74
N TRP A 126 11.47 0.56 9.85
CA TRP A 126 10.52 1.67 9.82
C TRP A 126 11.16 2.94 9.24
N GLU A 127 12.39 3.27 9.65
CA GLU A 127 13.12 4.42 9.10
C GLU A 127 13.31 4.28 7.59
N GLU A 128 13.67 3.08 7.14
CA GLU A 128 13.86 2.81 5.72
C GLU A 128 12.54 2.86 4.93
N ARG A 129 11.46 2.31 5.47
CA ARG A 129 10.11 2.46 4.88
C ARG A 129 9.71 3.93 4.78
N ARG A 130 9.97 4.74 5.82
CA ARG A 130 9.68 6.18 5.80
C ARG A 130 10.47 6.88 4.70
N ARG A 131 11.78 6.61 4.58
CA ARG A 131 12.63 7.16 3.51
C ARG A 131 12.05 6.83 2.13
N LEU A 132 11.65 5.58 1.90
CA LEU A 132 11.05 5.16 0.62
C LEU A 132 9.70 5.83 0.33
N PHE A 133 8.88 6.06 1.35
CA PHE A 133 7.59 6.74 1.21
C PHE A 133 7.75 8.20 0.79
N GLU A 134 8.81 8.86 1.27
CA GLU A 134 9.11 10.28 1.01
C GLU A 134 9.76 10.52 -0.38
N LEU A 135 10.22 9.48 -1.07
CA LEU A 135 10.75 9.61 -2.42
C LEU A 135 9.65 10.00 -3.42
N PRO A 136 9.94 10.87 -4.42
CA PRO A 136 8.96 11.23 -5.46
C PRO A 136 8.41 10.03 -6.25
N ARG A 137 9.26 9.00 -6.43
CA ARG A 137 8.89 7.68 -6.93
C ARG A 137 9.73 6.65 -6.19
N SER A 138 9.13 5.54 -5.82
CA SER A 138 9.84 4.44 -5.16
C SER A 138 9.31 3.08 -5.58
N SER A 139 10.11 2.07 -5.27
CA SER A 139 9.85 0.66 -5.49
C SER A 139 10.66 -0.15 -4.49
N TRP A 140 10.49 -1.47 -4.49
CA TRP A 140 11.36 -2.35 -3.72
C TRP A 140 12.81 -2.31 -4.19
N ASP A 141 13.10 -1.92 -5.45
CA ASP A 141 14.48 -1.75 -5.93
C ASP A 141 15.25 -0.66 -5.16
N ASP A 142 14.53 0.36 -4.66
CA ASP A 142 15.10 1.49 -3.94
C ASP A 142 15.40 1.15 -2.47
N TYR A 143 14.94 0.00 -1.96
CA TYR A 143 15.13 -0.42 -0.57
C TYR A 143 16.61 -0.71 -0.29
N ASP A 144 17.14 -0.12 0.78
CA ASP A 144 18.51 -0.35 1.22
C ASP A 144 18.70 -1.81 1.66
N ARG A 145 19.36 -2.59 0.79
CA ARG A 145 19.61 -4.02 1.01
C ARG A 145 20.44 -4.29 2.26
N SER A 146 21.20 -3.33 2.76
CA SER A 146 21.97 -3.49 4.00
C SER A 146 21.08 -3.57 5.24
N ARG A 147 19.83 -3.08 5.14
CA ARG A 147 18.80 -3.15 6.19
C ARG A 147 17.99 -4.43 6.18
N ILE A 148 18.12 -5.25 5.14
CA ILE A 148 17.41 -6.53 5.01
C ILE A 148 18.18 -7.60 5.76
N SER A 149 17.50 -8.39 6.59
CA SER A 149 18.18 -9.44 7.36
C SER A 149 18.78 -10.55 6.48
N ALA A 150 19.69 -11.33 7.07
CA ALA A 150 20.34 -12.42 6.38
C ALA A 150 19.32 -13.41 5.79
N GLY A 151 19.48 -13.72 4.50
CA GLY A 151 18.54 -14.55 3.76
C GLY A 151 17.42 -13.77 3.08
N GLY A 152 17.18 -12.50 3.41
CA GLY A 152 16.20 -11.67 2.73
C GLY A 152 16.68 -11.05 1.42
N GLY A 153 15.75 -10.42 0.72
CA GLY A 153 15.98 -9.63 -0.48
C GLY A 153 14.69 -9.39 -1.25
N TYR A 154 14.81 -8.77 -2.43
CA TYR A 154 13.69 -8.63 -3.36
C TYR A 154 14.06 -9.17 -4.75
N THR A 155 13.06 -9.62 -5.50
CA THR A 155 13.21 -10.15 -6.86
C THR A 155 12.09 -9.67 -7.76
N ALA A 156 12.38 -9.42 -9.04
CA ALA A 156 11.33 -9.07 -10.00
C ALA A 156 10.30 -10.20 -10.16
N ALA A 157 9.01 -9.86 -10.09
CA ALA A 157 7.89 -10.80 -10.13
C ALA A 157 7.81 -11.58 -11.46
N ASN A 158 8.21 -10.96 -12.57
CA ASN A 158 8.21 -11.57 -13.91
C ASN A 158 9.51 -12.29 -14.29
N ARG A 159 10.44 -12.45 -13.34
CA ARG A 159 11.70 -13.15 -13.63
C ARG A 159 11.42 -14.64 -13.82
N LYS A 160 11.47 -15.11 -15.07
CA LYS A 160 11.41 -16.55 -15.37
C LYS A 160 12.60 -17.26 -14.70
N PRO A 161 12.40 -18.39 -14.01
CA PRO A 161 13.51 -19.21 -13.56
C PRO A 161 14.29 -19.69 -14.78
N SER A 162 15.58 -19.35 -14.86
CA SER A 162 16.45 -19.83 -15.93
C SER A 162 16.65 -21.34 -15.77
N ARG A 163 16.25 -22.12 -16.78
CA ARG A 163 16.29 -23.60 -16.80
C ARG A 163 17.71 -24.21 -16.68
N SER A 164 18.78 -23.42 -16.66
CA SER A 164 20.16 -23.90 -16.71
C SER A 164 20.97 -23.74 -15.41
N ALA A 165 20.34 -23.44 -14.27
CA ALA A 165 21.06 -23.34 -13.00
C ALA A 165 20.32 -24.10 -11.90
N THR A 166 20.79 -25.32 -11.60
CA THR A 166 20.42 -26.14 -10.43
C THR A 166 20.83 -25.49 -9.09
N SER A 167 21.04 -24.17 -9.04
CA SER A 167 21.57 -23.44 -7.88
C SER A 167 20.90 -22.09 -7.60
N TYR A 168 19.86 -21.70 -8.33
CA TYR A 168 19.35 -20.32 -8.29
C TYR A 168 17.88 -20.17 -7.88
N ALA A 169 17.41 -20.99 -6.93
CA ALA A 169 16.36 -20.49 -6.05
C ALA A 169 16.98 -19.35 -5.21
N PRO A 170 16.31 -18.19 -5.03
CA PRO A 170 16.69 -17.26 -3.97
C PRO A 170 16.86 -18.08 -2.69
N ARG A 171 17.97 -17.90 -1.95
CA ARG A 171 18.30 -18.76 -0.79
C ARG A 171 17.18 -18.90 0.25
N TRP A 172 16.22 -17.96 0.27
CA TRP A 172 15.01 -18.00 1.10
C TRP A 172 13.82 -18.76 0.51
N ALA A 173 13.75 -18.95 -0.81
CA ALA A 173 12.66 -19.66 -1.48
C ALA A 173 12.81 -21.20 -1.40
N SER A 174 13.96 -21.70 -0.91
CA SER A 174 14.28 -23.13 -0.80
C SER A 174 14.08 -23.75 0.59
N THR A 175 13.53 -23.01 1.56
CA THR A 175 13.29 -23.54 2.91
C THR A 175 11.99 -24.33 2.95
N THR A 176 12.07 -25.63 2.64
CA THR A 176 11.01 -26.59 2.98
C THR A 176 10.97 -26.76 4.49
N THR A 177 9.93 -26.23 5.13
CA THR A 177 9.61 -26.53 6.52
C THR A 177 9.33 -28.03 6.65
N SER A 178 10.28 -28.75 7.25
CA SER A 178 10.04 -30.08 7.81
C SER A 178 9.10 -29.91 8.99
N ALA A 179 7.81 -30.19 8.78
CA ALA A 179 6.87 -30.37 9.88
C ALA A 179 7.35 -31.51 10.78
N ARG A 180 7.50 -31.23 12.07
CA ARG A 180 7.41 -32.19 13.16
C ARG A 180 6.20 -31.84 13.99
#